data_AF-J3MMR9-F1
#
_entry.id   AF-J3MMR9-F1
#
_cell.length_a   1.000
_cell.length_b   1.000
_cell.length_c   1.000
_cell.angle_alpha   90.00
_cell.angle_beta   90.00
_cell.angle_gamma   90.00
#
_symmetry.space_group_name_H-M   'P 1'
#
loop_
_entity.id
_entity.type
_entity.pdbx_description
1 polymer ?
#
loop_
_entity_poly.entity_id
_entity_poly.type
_entity_poly.pdbx_seq_one_letter_code
_entity_poly.pdbx_strand_id
1 'polypeptide(L)'
;MEMFPSKVAKAVFLCAAMLKNGHSALDMFQQQMDTNGTLQRAQEFVYSNGKDQPPTAINIDKSLLRDLLFNQSPTKDVSLASVSMRPIPFAPVLEKLVLTEEKYGSVRRFYVETTDDNAIPLHLQQGMCDSNPPEKILRLKGSDHAPFFSKPQALHKTLVEIATMPPAQTS
;
A
#
# COMPACT_ATOMS: atom_id res chain seq x y z
N MET A 1 -5.54 12.24 6.78
CA MET A 1 -6.89 12.69 6.37
C MET A 1 -7.77 12.91 7.58
N GLU A 2 -7.97 11.91 8.45
CA GLU A 2 -8.79 12.04 9.67
C GLU A 2 -8.50 13.29 10.52
N MET A 3 -7.22 13.56 10.86
CA MET A 3 -6.86 14.73 11.66
C MET A 3 -6.99 16.08 10.94
N PHE A 4 -6.83 16.10 9.60
CA PHE A 4 -6.73 17.34 8.82
C PHE A 4 -7.41 17.20 7.45
N PRO A 5 -8.72 16.94 7.39
CA PRO A 5 -9.39 16.65 6.13
C PRO A 5 -9.40 17.87 5.20
N SER A 6 -9.61 19.07 5.75
CA SER A 6 -9.63 20.33 4.98
C SER A 6 -8.30 20.73 4.35
N LYS A 7 -7.19 20.10 4.75
CA LYS A 7 -5.86 20.35 4.16
C LYS A 7 -5.55 19.44 2.97
N VAL A 8 -6.41 18.46 2.70
CA VAL A 8 -6.19 17.45 1.66
C VAL A 8 -7.20 17.65 0.54
N ALA A 9 -6.75 18.19 -0.59
CA ALA A 9 -7.62 18.37 -1.75
C ALA A 9 -8.06 17.03 -2.37
N LYS A 10 -7.11 16.09 -2.49
CA LYS A 10 -7.29 14.72 -3.00
C LYS A 10 -6.29 13.81 -2.32
N ALA A 11 -6.70 12.60 -1.98
CA ALA A 11 -5.81 11.55 -1.50
C ALA A 11 -5.68 10.46 -2.56
N VAL A 12 -4.46 10.03 -2.84
CA VAL A 12 -4.16 8.97 -3.80
C VAL A 12 -3.52 7.81 -3.06
N PHE A 13 -4.19 6.66 -3.07
CA PHE A 13 -3.67 5.40 -2.59
C PHE A 13 -3.05 4.65 -3.77
N LEU A 14 -1.73 4.50 -3.76
CA LEU A 14 -0.96 3.86 -4.84
C LEU A 14 -0.57 2.46 -4.39
N CYS A 15 -1.27 1.43 -4.90
CA CYS A 15 -1.12 0.03 -4.51
C CYS A 15 -0.89 -0.15 -3.00
N ALA A 16 -1.70 0.56 -2.21
CA ALA A 16 -1.53 0.74 -0.78
C ALA A 16 -2.74 0.22 -0.01
N ALA A 17 -2.56 0.01 1.30
CA ALA A 17 -3.67 -0.30 2.21
C ALA A 17 -4.64 0.89 2.31
N MET A 18 -5.85 0.76 1.75
CA MET A 18 -6.93 1.75 1.85
C MET A 18 -8.04 1.22 2.76
N LEU A 19 -7.70 1.07 4.04
CA LEU A 19 -8.55 0.41 5.04
C LEU A 19 -9.78 1.23 5.39
N LYS A 20 -10.86 0.54 5.77
CA LYS A 20 -12.07 1.14 6.36
C LYS A 20 -11.91 1.30 7.88
N ASN A 21 -12.81 2.07 8.48
CA ASN A 21 -12.83 2.28 9.93
C ASN A 21 -12.81 0.95 10.71
N GLY A 22 -12.08 0.92 11.81
CA GLY A 22 -11.95 -0.23 12.71
C GLY A 22 -11.08 -1.38 12.21
N HIS A 23 -10.42 -1.22 11.04
CA HIS A 23 -9.53 -2.24 10.47
C HIS A 23 -8.07 -1.81 10.60
N SER A 24 -7.20 -2.81 10.68
CA SER A 24 -5.74 -2.71 10.72
C SER A 24 -5.11 -3.28 9.45
N ALA A 25 -3.81 -3.03 9.24
CA ALA A 25 -3.09 -3.63 8.12
C ALA A 25 -2.99 -5.16 8.28
N LEU A 26 -2.92 -5.66 9.52
CA LEU A 26 -2.98 -7.09 9.79
C LEU A 26 -4.29 -7.71 9.28
N ASP A 27 -5.44 -7.07 9.50
CA ASP A 27 -6.74 -7.61 9.05
C ASP A 27 -6.76 -7.80 7.53
N MET A 28 -6.11 -6.89 6.78
CA MET A 28 -5.94 -7.01 5.32
C MET A 28 -5.03 -8.20 4.96
N PHE A 29 -3.86 -8.32 5.59
CA PHE A 29 -2.93 -9.42 5.33
C PHE A 29 -3.46 -10.78 5.78
N GLN A 30 -4.38 -10.83 6.75
CA GLN A 30 -5.08 -12.06 7.13
C GLN A 30 -6.06 -12.53 6.06
N GLN A 31 -6.58 -11.66 5.20
CA GLN A 31 -7.37 -12.09 4.03
C GLN A 31 -6.51 -12.74 2.95
N GLN A 32 -5.19 -12.55 3.04
CA GLN A 32 -4.17 -13.05 2.13
C GLN A 32 -3.65 -14.43 2.56
N MET A 33 -4.46 -15.27 3.24
CA MET A 33 -4.06 -16.63 3.72
C MET A 33 -3.80 -17.65 2.59
N ASP A 34 -3.19 -17.23 1.49
CA ASP A 34 -2.37 -18.13 0.71
C ASP A 34 -1.07 -18.35 1.49
N THR A 35 -1.00 -19.48 2.21
CA THR A 35 0.11 -19.87 3.08
C THR A 35 1.44 -20.08 2.35
N ASN A 36 1.47 -19.87 1.02
CA ASN A 36 2.65 -19.92 0.16
C ASN A 36 3.01 -18.56 -0.47
N GLY A 37 2.35 -17.46 -0.07
CA GLY A 37 2.57 -16.13 -0.64
C GLY A 37 4.00 -15.61 -0.47
N THR A 38 4.53 -14.90 -1.48
CA THR A 38 5.88 -14.33 -1.49
C THR A 38 6.14 -13.44 -0.27
N LEU A 39 5.13 -12.68 0.18
CA LEU A 39 5.24 -11.82 1.37
C LEU A 39 5.53 -12.63 2.64
N GLN A 40 4.79 -13.72 2.88
CA GLN A 40 4.98 -14.54 4.08
C GLN A 40 6.37 -15.17 4.12
N ARG A 41 6.90 -15.58 2.95
CA ARG A 41 8.25 -16.15 2.83
C ARG A 41 9.36 -15.11 3.04
N ALA A 42 9.09 -13.85 2.69
CA ALA A 42 10.08 -12.78 2.77
C ALA A 42 10.10 -12.05 4.12
N GLN A 43 9.06 -12.18 4.94
CA GLN A 43 8.97 -11.47 6.23
C GLN A 43 9.74 -12.20 7.33
N GLU A 44 10.61 -11.46 8.02
CA GLU A 44 11.36 -11.93 9.18
C GLU A 44 10.97 -11.09 10.40
N PHE A 45 10.43 -11.74 11.44
CA PHE A 45 10.09 -11.04 12.68
C PHE A 45 11.33 -10.78 13.55
N VAL A 46 11.45 -9.55 14.04
CA VAL A 46 12.56 -9.10 14.89
C VAL A 46 12.08 -8.95 16.34
N TYR A 47 12.75 -9.64 17.26
CA TYR A 47 12.37 -9.75 18.68
C TYR A 47 13.37 -9.04 19.61
N SER A 48 13.54 -7.73 19.44
CA SER A 48 14.57 -6.96 20.19
C SER A 48 14.32 -6.91 21.70
N ASN A 49 13.07 -7.13 22.14
CA ASN A 49 12.69 -7.17 23.55
C ASN A 49 12.75 -8.58 24.17
N GLY A 50 13.29 -9.57 23.44
CA GLY A 50 13.34 -10.97 23.85
C GLY A 50 12.39 -11.86 23.03
N LYS A 51 12.76 -13.13 22.85
CA LYS A 51 12.04 -14.09 21.98
C LYS A 51 10.65 -14.46 22.49
N ASP A 52 10.41 -14.34 23.78
CA ASP A 52 9.11 -14.62 24.41
C ASP A 52 8.18 -13.39 24.41
N GLN A 53 8.63 -12.26 23.86
CA GLN A 53 7.84 -11.04 23.71
C GLN A 53 7.28 -10.90 22.29
N PRO A 54 6.25 -10.06 22.05
CA PRO A 54 5.80 -9.77 20.70
C PRO A 54 6.92 -9.19 19.82
N PRO A 55 6.87 -9.41 18.49
CA PRO A 55 7.86 -8.86 17.60
C PRO A 55 7.84 -7.33 17.62
N THR A 56 9.04 -6.76 17.57
CA THR A 56 9.29 -5.31 17.58
C THR A 56 9.28 -4.72 16.17
N ALA A 57 9.71 -5.49 15.17
CA ALA A 57 9.78 -5.06 13.78
C ALA A 57 9.65 -6.25 12.82
N ILE A 58 9.46 -5.93 11.53
CA ILE A 58 9.51 -6.85 10.40
C ILE A 58 10.70 -6.44 9.53
N ASN A 59 11.58 -7.39 9.25
CA ASN A 59 12.54 -7.29 8.16
C ASN A 59 11.99 -7.98 6.91
N ILE A 60 12.49 -7.54 5.75
CA ILE A 60 12.24 -8.21 4.48
C ILE A 60 13.55 -8.86 4.05
N ASP A 61 13.53 -10.16 3.79
CA ASP A 61 14.67 -10.90 3.24
C ASP A 61 15.10 -10.25 1.93
N LYS A 62 16.35 -9.77 1.92
CA LYS A 62 16.94 -9.08 0.77
C LYS A 62 17.05 -9.98 -0.45
N SER A 63 17.12 -11.31 -0.27
CA SER A 63 17.19 -12.27 -1.37
C SER A 63 15.87 -12.32 -2.16
N LEU A 64 14.74 -12.06 -1.50
CA LEU A 64 13.40 -12.09 -2.09
C LEU A 64 12.89 -10.70 -2.46
N LEU A 65 13.68 -9.66 -2.20
CA LEU A 65 13.26 -8.27 -2.36
C LEU A 65 12.84 -7.93 -3.80
N ARG A 66 13.61 -8.44 -4.77
CA ARG A 66 13.31 -8.26 -6.20
C ARG A 66 11.96 -8.87 -6.52
N ASP A 67 11.73 -10.11 -6.13
CA ASP A 67 10.52 -10.84 -6.49
C ASP A 67 9.28 -10.27 -5.78
N LEU A 68 9.44 -9.78 -4.55
CA LEU A 68 8.34 -9.24 -3.75
C LEU A 68 7.92 -7.83 -4.16
N LEU A 69 8.87 -6.88 -4.22
CA LEU A 69 8.55 -5.45 -4.34
C LEU A 69 8.91 -4.85 -5.71
N PHE A 70 9.84 -5.47 -6.43
CA PHE A 70 10.54 -4.83 -7.54
C PHE A 70 10.65 -5.72 -8.78
N ASN A 71 9.68 -6.61 -8.99
CA ASN A 71 9.73 -7.64 -10.02
C ASN A 71 9.68 -7.07 -11.45
N GLN A 72 9.27 -5.81 -11.61
CA GLN A 72 9.24 -5.09 -12.88
C GLN A 72 10.20 -3.89 -12.91
N SER A 73 10.97 -3.67 -11.84
CA SER A 73 11.84 -2.51 -11.69
C SER A 73 13.25 -2.76 -12.27
N PRO A 74 13.94 -1.70 -12.75
CA PRO A 74 15.32 -1.82 -13.21
C PRO A 74 16.27 -2.27 -12.10
N THR A 75 17.24 -3.12 -12.43
CA THR A 75 18.15 -3.72 -11.43
C THR A 75 18.93 -2.69 -10.61
N LYS A 76 19.32 -1.56 -11.22
CA LYS A 76 19.99 -0.46 -10.52
C LYS A 76 19.16 0.13 -9.37
N ASP A 77 17.84 0.21 -9.55
CA ASP A 77 16.93 0.78 -8.56
C ASP A 77 16.66 -0.24 -7.44
N VAL A 78 16.63 -1.53 -7.77
CA VAL A 78 16.61 -2.62 -6.77
C VAL A 78 17.87 -2.60 -5.91
N SER A 79 19.05 -2.41 -6.51
CA SER A 79 20.31 -2.28 -5.76
C SER A 79 20.26 -1.09 -4.80
N LEU A 80 19.79 0.07 -5.26
CA LEU A 80 19.62 1.26 -4.43
C LEU A 80 18.63 1.03 -3.27
N ALA A 81 17.49 0.39 -3.54
CA ALA A 81 16.50 0.07 -2.52
C ALA A 81 17.08 -0.89 -1.46
N SER A 82 17.80 -1.94 -1.87
CA SER A 82 18.32 -2.98 -0.97
C SER A 82 19.31 -2.47 0.09
N VAL A 83 20.04 -1.38 -0.20
CA VAL A 83 20.95 -0.73 0.75
C VAL A 83 20.25 0.31 1.63
N SER A 84 19.08 0.78 1.21
CA SER A 84 18.33 1.85 1.89
C SER A 84 17.25 1.32 2.84
N MET A 85 16.76 0.09 2.62
CA MET A 85 15.70 -0.51 3.43
C MET A 85 16.09 -0.73 4.89
N ARG A 86 15.08 -0.57 5.75
CA ARG A 86 15.17 -0.69 7.22
C ARG A 86 14.04 -1.56 7.75
N PRO A 87 14.21 -2.14 8.95
CA PRO A 87 13.12 -2.84 9.64
C PRO A 87 11.88 -1.95 9.77
N ILE A 88 10.70 -2.51 9.52
CA ILE A 88 9.40 -1.85 9.64
C ILE A 88 8.90 -2.07 11.07
N PRO A 89 8.57 -1.02 11.85
CA PRO A 89 7.99 -1.19 13.17
C PRO A 89 6.72 -2.04 13.13
N PHE A 90 6.60 -3.03 14.04
CA PHE A 90 5.49 -3.97 14.00
C PHE A 90 4.20 -3.39 14.60
N ALA A 91 4.29 -2.57 15.65
CA ALA A 91 3.13 -2.09 16.39
C ALA A 91 2.06 -1.40 15.50
N PRO A 92 2.42 -0.50 14.55
CA PRO A 92 1.43 0.13 13.67
C PRO A 92 0.66 -0.85 12.76
N VAL A 93 1.22 -2.03 12.48
CA VAL A 93 0.55 -3.05 11.66
C VAL A 93 -0.70 -3.60 12.35
N LEU A 94 -0.69 -3.63 13.69
CA LEU A 94 -1.80 -4.10 14.53
C LEU A 94 -2.83 -3.00 14.82
N GLU A 95 -2.49 -1.75 14.55
CA GLU A 95 -3.31 -0.62 14.96
C GLU A 95 -4.57 -0.52 14.10
N LYS A 96 -5.73 -0.55 14.77
CA LYS A 96 -7.03 -0.35 14.13
C LYS A 96 -7.25 1.14 13.89
N LEU A 97 -7.51 1.51 12.65
CA LEU A 97 -7.75 2.91 12.30
C LEU A 97 -9.10 3.38 12.85
N VAL A 98 -9.12 4.59 13.42
CA VAL A 98 -10.34 5.31 13.79
C VAL A 98 -10.58 6.37 12.73
N LEU A 99 -11.59 6.15 11.88
CA LEU A 99 -11.91 6.98 10.72
C LEU A 99 -13.40 7.34 10.75
N THR A 100 -13.73 8.60 10.45
CA THR A 100 -15.14 9.03 10.37
C THR A 100 -15.53 9.50 8.97
N GLU A 101 -16.83 9.44 8.66
CA GLU A 101 -17.36 9.90 7.38
C GLU A 101 -17.21 11.43 7.22
N GLU A 102 -17.37 12.19 8.30
CA GLU A 102 -17.27 13.65 8.28
C GLU A 102 -15.84 14.13 7.99
N LYS A 103 -14.83 13.31 8.31
CA LYS A 103 -13.41 13.65 8.18
C LYS A 103 -12.73 12.82 7.09
N TYR A 104 -12.35 11.58 7.38
CA TYR A 104 -11.73 10.72 6.37
C TYR A 104 -12.63 10.52 5.15
N GLY A 105 -13.93 10.29 5.35
CA GLY A 105 -14.89 10.07 4.27
C GLY A 105 -15.16 11.30 3.39
N SER A 106 -15.00 12.51 3.93
CA SER A 106 -15.21 13.76 3.19
C SER A 106 -14.07 14.10 2.22
N VAL A 107 -12.91 13.45 2.36
CA VAL A 107 -11.79 13.65 1.42
C VAL A 107 -12.02 12.82 0.16
N ARG A 108 -11.82 13.45 -1.01
CA ARG A 108 -11.83 12.76 -2.30
C ARG A 108 -10.68 11.75 -2.38
N ARG A 109 -11.00 10.47 -2.45
CA ARG A 109 -10.02 9.37 -2.47
C ARG A 109 -9.95 8.75 -3.85
N PHE A 110 -8.74 8.52 -4.31
CA PHE A 110 -8.42 7.85 -5.57
C PHE A 110 -7.56 6.64 -5.27
N TYR A 111 -7.76 5.57 -6.03
CA TYR A 111 -6.91 4.39 -5.94
C TYR A 111 -6.20 4.16 -7.26
N VAL A 112 -4.91 3.84 -7.20
CA VAL A 112 -4.09 3.51 -8.36
C VAL A 112 -3.60 2.08 -8.17
N GLU A 113 -4.18 1.16 -8.93
CA GLU A 113 -3.82 -0.24 -8.91
C GLU A 113 -2.55 -0.51 -9.72
N THR A 114 -1.80 -1.50 -9.28
CA THR A 114 -0.63 -2.06 -9.98
C THR A 114 -0.90 -3.54 -10.25
N THR A 115 -0.74 -4.00 -11.49
CA THR A 115 -1.23 -5.33 -11.89
C THR A 115 -0.28 -6.47 -11.56
N ASP A 116 1.01 -6.18 -11.36
CA ASP A 116 2.08 -7.17 -11.20
C ASP A 116 2.70 -7.05 -9.79
N ASP A 117 1.92 -6.55 -8.83
CA ASP A 117 2.30 -6.37 -7.44
C ASP A 117 2.22 -7.71 -6.68
N ASN A 118 3.37 -8.16 -6.18
CA ASN A 118 3.48 -9.39 -5.41
C ASN A 118 3.38 -9.17 -3.89
N ALA A 119 3.42 -7.93 -3.41
CA ALA A 119 3.28 -7.60 -1.99
C ALA A 119 1.82 -7.37 -1.61
N ILE A 120 1.08 -6.62 -2.42
CA ILE A 120 -0.37 -6.46 -2.33
C ILE A 120 -0.97 -6.89 -3.68
N PRO A 121 -1.25 -8.20 -3.87
CA PRO A 121 -1.84 -8.71 -5.10
C PRO A 121 -3.11 -7.96 -5.51
N LEU A 122 -3.32 -7.84 -6.83
CA LEU A 122 -4.40 -7.05 -7.41
C LEU A 122 -5.79 -7.38 -6.83
N HIS A 123 -6.08 -8.65 -6.53
CA HIS A 123 -7.37 -9.04 -5.96
C HIS A 123 -7.61 -8.43 -4.56
N LEU A 124 -6.57 -8.21 -3.76
CA LEU A 124 -6.69 -7.53 -2.46
C LEU A 124 -6.86 -6.03 -2.64
N GLN A 125 -6.13 -5.44 -3.60
CA GLN A 125 -6.32 -4.04 -3.97
C GLN A 125 -7.80 -3.78 -4.35
N GLN A 126 -8.37 -4.69 -5.15
CA GLN A 126 -9.78 -4.65 -5.54
C GLN A 126 -10.72 -4.87 -4.36
N GLY A 127 -10.49 -5.88 -3.52
CA GLY A 127 -11.31 -6.11 -2.32
C GLY A 127 -11.32 -4.93 -1.34
N MET A 128 -10.20 -4.22 -1.20
CA MET A 128 -10.15 -2.97 -0.44
C MET A 128 -11.00 -1.87 -1.09
N CYS A 129 -10.93 -1.72 -2.42
CA CYS A 129 -11.76 -0.76 -3.13
C CYS A 129 -13.25 -1.10 -3.04
N ASP A 130 -13.62 -2.37 -3.12
CA ASP A 130 -15.01 -2.81 -3.01
C ASP A 130 -15.57 -2.56 -1.60
N SER A 131 -14.76 -2.83 -0.57
CA SER A 131 -15.16 -2.65 0.84
C SER A 131 -15.08 -1.20 1.33
N ASN A 132 -14.36 -0.34 0.62
CA ASN A 132 -14.16 1.07 0.94
C ASN A 132 -14.03 1.91 -0.35
N PRO A 133 -15.14 2.14 -1.07
CA PRO A 133 -15.11 2.71 -2.42
C PRO A 133 -14.39 4.07 -2.51
N PRO A 134 -13.37 4.20 -3.40
CA PRO A 134 -12.81 5.48 -3.76
C PRO A 134 -13.69 6.16 -4.84
N GLU A 135 -13.46 7.44 -5.08
CA GLU A 135 -14.13 8.19 -6.15
C GLU A 135 -13.79 7.61 -7.54
N LYS A 136 -12.52 7.24 -7.76
CA LYS A 136 -12.08 6.61 -9.00
C LYS A 136 -10.90 5.68 -8.76
N ILE A 137 -10.91 4.58 -9.52
CA ILE A 137 -9.83 3.60 -9.61
C ILE A 137 -9.13 3.78 -10.97
N LEU A 138 -7.81 3.91 -10.95
CA LEU A 138 -6.95 3.94 -12.14
C LEU A 138 -5.97 2.77 -12.06
N ARG A 139 -5.44 2.32 -13.21
CA ARG A 139 -4.64 1.10 -13.26
C ARG A 139 -3.35 1.27 -14.05
N LEU A 140 -2.24 0.89 -13.45
CA LEU A 140 -0.90 0.84 -14.04
C LEU A 140 -0.58 -0.61 -14.42
N LYS A 141 -0.82 -0.95 -15.70
CA LYS A 141 -0.54 -2.29 -16.23
C LYS A 141 0.97 -2.57 -16.28
N GLY A 142 1.36 -3.77 -15.87
CA GLY A 142 2.75 -4.23 -15.83
C GLY A 142 3.59 -3.53 -14.76
N SER A 143 2.95 -2.89 -13.77
CA SER A 143 3.64 -2.24 -12.65
C SER A 143 3.75 -3.20 -11.48
N ASP A 144 4.92 -3.22 -10.85
CA ASP A 144 5.14 -3.86 -9.55
C ASP A 144 4.64 -2.97 -8.40
N HIS A 145 4.98 -3.35 -7.16
CA HIS A 145 4.67 -2.60 -5.94
C HIS A 145 5.36 -1.22 -5.86
N ALA A 146 6.37 -0.98 -6.70
CA ALA A 146 7.11 0.27 -6.79
C ALA A 146 6.91 0.96 -8.15
N PRO A 147 5.69 1.44 -8.47
CA PRO A 147 5.37 2.11 -9.74
C PRO A 147 6.25 3.32 -10.04
N PHE A 148 6.84 3.95 -9.02
CA PHE A 148 7.82 5.03 -9.19
C PHE A 148 9.17 4.56 -9.77
N PHE A 149 9.46 3.26 -9.74
CA PHE A 149 10.59 2.63 -10.43
C PHE A 149 10.17 1.87 -11.69
N SER A 150 9.15 1.03 -11.61
CA SER A 150 8.76 0.17 -12.74
C SER A 150 7.99 0.91 -13.84
N LYS A 151 7.16 1.90 -13.50
CA LYS A 151 6.32 2.66 -14.44
C LYS A 151 6.25 4.18 -14.15
N PRO A 152 7.39 4.89 -13.99
CA PRO A 152 7.39 6.28 -13.51
C PRO A 152 6.62 7.25 -14.42
N GLN A 153 6.70 7.10 -15.74
CA GLN A 153 6.00 8.01 -16.68
C GLN A 153 4.49 7.77 -16.65
N ALA A 154 4.04 6.52 -16.53
CA ALA A 154 2.62 6.19 -16.44
C ALA A 154 2.06 6.68 -15.10
N LEU A 155 2.78 6.45 -14.00
CA LEU A 155 2.43 6.99 -12.68
C LEU A 155 2.30 8.52 -12.72
N HIS A 156 3.29 9.21 -13.28
CA HIS A 156 3.25 10.67 -13.44
C HIS A 156 2.00 11.12 -14.18
N LYS A 157 1.70 10.52 -15.35
CA LYS A 157 0.50 10.84 -16.13
C LYS A 157 -0.78 10.64 -15.30
N THR A 158 -0.89 9.52 -14.58
CA THR A 158 -2.02 9.22 -13.71
C THR A 158 -2.18 10.24 -12.59
N LEU A 159 -1.09 10.66 -11.94
CA LEU A 159 -1.15 11.67 -10.89
C LEU A 159 -1.57 13.04 -11.43
N VAL A 160 -1.09 13.44 -12.61
CA VAL A 160 -1.52 14.68 -13.29
C VAL A 160 -2.99 14.61 -13.67
N GLU A 161 -3.47 13.47 -14.18
CA GLU A 161 -4.89 13.25 -14.47
C GLU A 161 -5.72 13.48 -13.20
N ILE A 162 -5.39 12.79 -12.10
CA ILE A 162 -6.09 12.96 -10.82
C ILE A 162 -6.04 14.41 -10.35
N ALA A 163 -4.88 15.06 -10.41
CA ALA A 163 -4.70 16.45 -9.96
C ALA A 163 -5.62 17.41 -10.71
N THR A 164 -5.81 17.22 -12.01
CA THR A 164 -6.63 18.08 -12.88
C THR A 164 -8.12 17.76 -12.86
N MET A 165 -8.57 16.65 -12.24
CA MET A 165 -10.00 16.32 -12.18
C MET A 165 -10.81 17.41 -11.43
N PRO A 166 -11.94 17.86 -11.98
CA PRO A 166 -12.80 18.85 -11.32
C PRO A 166 -13.40 18.27 -10.02
N PRO A 167 -13.90 19.12 -9.11
CA PRO A 167 -14.73 18.67 -7.98
C PRO A 167 -15.88 17.78 -8.46
N ALA A 168 -16.26 16.79 -7.65
CA ALA A 168 -17.48 16.04 -7.90
C ALA A 168 -18.66 17.02 -7.96
N GLN A 169 -19.48 16.94 -9.02
CA GLN A 169 -20.72 17.72 -9.07
C GLN A 169 -21.63 17.20 -7.97
N THR A 170 -21.99 18.08 -7.03
CA THR A 170 -23.01 17.79 -6.03
C THR A 170 -24.36 17.75 -6.76
N SER A 171 -24.87 16.55 -7.02
CA SER A 171 -26.28 16.32 -7.36
C SER A 171 -27.17 16.53 -6.16
#